data_AF-A0AAE8L5Q8-F1
#
_entry.id   AF-A0AAE8L5Q8-F1
#
_cell.length_a   1.000
_cell.length_b   1.000
_cell.length_c   1.000
_cell.angle_alpha   90.00
_cell.angle_beta   90.00
_cell.angle_gamma   90.00
#
_symmetry.space_group_name_H-M   'P 1'
#
loop_
_entity.id
_entity.type
_entity.pdbx_description
1 polymer ?
#
loop_
_entity_poly.entity_id
_entity_poly.type
_entity_poly.pdbx_seq_one_letter_code
_entity_poly.pdbx_strand_id
1 'polypeptide(L)'
;MPKPPDPDLFAAAGLMLEEHARKTARISRPKRPRKPKPPTPAERAAAVRLEGGRRSRAPASLGQRSRVGTPRDLSPAPVLSFPLVRNATVLAEVIKRLPHCDPDELDVVCDREARKFEKRLISRGLQKQSARRCAKDLLHEAYMERVRELFERT
;
A
#
# COMPACT_ATOMS: atom_id res chain seq x y z
N MET A 1 34.96 -56.33 -25.88
CA MET A 1 34.38 -56.28 -24.51
C MET A 1 35.55 -56.41 -23.53
N PRO A 2 35.96 -55.32 -22.86
CA PRO A 2 37.16 -55.27 -22.00
C PRO A 2 36.97 -55.99 -20.66
N LYS A 3 38.08 -56.53 -20.15
CA LYS A 3 38.22 -57.28 -18.89
C LYS A 3 37.84 -56.43 -17.67
N PRO A 4 37.13 -56.99 -16.67
CA PRO A 4 37.03 -56.35 -15.37
C PRO A 4 38.39 -56.45 -14.61
N PRO A 5 38.88 -55.35 -14.03
CA PRO A 5 40.07 -55.32 -13.19
C PRO A 5 39.80 -55.86 -11.78
N ASP A 6 40.87 -56.41 -11.18
CA ASP A 6 40.96 -56.94 -9.83
C ASP A 6 40.72 -55.86 -8.74
N PRO A 7 40.26 -56.27 -7.54
CA PRO A 7 39.57 -55.41 -6.58
C PRO A 7 40.47 -54.35 -5.91
N ASP A 8 39.89 -53.15 -5.84
CA ASP A 8 40.45 -51.91 -5.32
C ASP A 8 40.89 -51.99 -3.85
N LEU A 9 42.04 -51.35 -3.62
CA LEU A 9 42.85 -51.24 -2.41
C LEU A 9 42.15 -50.56 -1.21
N PHE A 10 40.86 -50.22 -1.32
CA PHE A 10 40.10 -49.49 -0.31
C PHE A 10 39.35 -50.37 0.69
N ALA A 11 39.29 -51.69 0.47
CA ALA A 11 38.70 -52.63 1.44
C ALA A 11 39.59 -52.88 2.68
N ALA A 12 40.90 -52.61 2.60
CA ALA A 12 41.85 -52.86 3.70
C ALA A 12 41.89 -51.73 4.76
N ALA A 13 41.37 -50.54 4.43
CA ALA A 13 41.41 -49.37 5.32
C ALA A 13 40.17 -49.22 6.21
N GLY A 14 39.23 -50.17 6.19
CA GLY A 14 38.12 -50.23 7.15
C GLY A 14 37.16 -49.03 7.18
N LEU A 15 37.16 -48.19 6.15
CA LEU A 15 36.30 -47.01 6.04
C LEU A 15 35.31 -47.20 4.90
N MET A 16 34.28 -48.02 5.13
CA MET A 16 33.13 -48.10 4.23
C MET A 16 32.01 -47.22 4.78
N LEU A 17 31.70 -46.17 4.00
CA LEU A 17 30.58 -45.25 4.18
C LEU A 17 29.26 -46.02 4.28
N GLU A 18 28.62 -45.96 5.45
CA GLU A 18 27.24 -46.40 5.65
C GLU A 18 26.28 -45.44 4.93
N GLU A 19 25.99 -45.70 3.66
CA GLU A 19 24.72 -45.31 3.08
C GLU A 19 23.86 -46.57 2.89
N HIS A 20 22.67 -46.53 3.50
CA HIS A 20 21.57 -47.51 3.42
C HIS A 20 21.52 -48.62 4.49
N ALA A 21 21.03 -48.29 5.69
CA ALA A 21 20.11 -49.18 6.42
C ALA A 21 19.47 -48.50 7.65
N ARG A 22 18.42 -47.70 7.46
CA ARG A 22 17.45 -47.45 8.54
C ARG A 22 16.03 -47.71 8.07
N LYS A 23 15.80 -48.98 7.77
CA LYS A 23 14.48 -49.59 7.61
C LYS A 23 14.22 -50.49 8.82
N THR A 24 14.14 -49.94 10.02
CA THR A 24 13.52 -50.62 11.17
C THR A 24 12.83 -49.63 12.11
N ALA A 25 11.50 -49.73 12.11
CA ALA A 25 10.63 -49.62 13.27
C ALA A 25 10.93 -48.52 14.31
N ARG A 26 10.30 -47.34 14.13
CA ARG A 26 9.75 -46.60 15.26
C ARG A 26 8.30 -46.23 14.99
N ILE A 27 7.44 -47.16 15.42
CA ILE A 27 6.18 -46.94 16.14
C ILE A 27 5.36 -45.74 15.64
N SER A 28 4.31 -46.08 14.91
CA SER A 28 3.18 -45.25 14.52
C SER A 28 2.65 -44.39 15.68
N ARG A 29 2.89 -43.09 15.61
CA ARG A 29 1.98 -42.12 16.25
C ARG A 29 0.75 -41.97 15.37
N PRO A 30 -0.48 -42.06 15.89
CA PRO A 30 -1.66 -41.74 15.11
C PRO A 30 -1.55 -40.28 14.64
N LYS A 31 -1.49 -40.09 13.32
CA LYS A 31 -1.54 -38.76 12.71
C LYS A 31 -2.89 -38.17 13.11
N ARG A 32 -2.87 -37.12 13.94
CA ARG A 32 -4.07 -36.32 14.23
C ARG A 32 -4.72 -35.93 12.89
N PRO A 33 -6.05 -36.03 12.74
CA PRO A 33 -6.71 -35.58 11.52
C PRO A 33 -6.34 -34.11 11.31
N ARG A 34 -5.61 -33.84 10.21
CA ARG A 34 -5.28 -32.48 9.84
C ARG A 34 -6.60 -31.80 9.51
N LYS A 35 -6.91 -30.71 10.22
CA LYS A 35 -8.02 -29.83 9.84
C LYS A 35 -7.86 -29.48 8.36
N PRO A 36 -8.94 -29.48 7.55
CA PRO A 36 -8.84 -29.13 6.14
C PRO A 36 -8.15 -27.77 6.02
N LYS A 37 -7.09 -27.72 5.21
CA LYS A 37 -6.37 -26.47 4.97
C LYS A 37 -7.37 -25.50 4.34
N PRO A 38 -7.50 -24.26 4.85
CA PRO A 38 -8.40 -23.30 4.22
C PRO A 38 -7.98 -23.12 2.76
N PRO A 39 -8.96 -23.04 1.83
CA PRO A 39 -8.64 -22.99 0.42
C PRO A 39 -7.84 -21.73 0.11
N THR A 40 -6.75 -21.93 -0.63
CA THR A 40 -5.91 -20.86 -1.12
C THR A 40 -6.71 -19.93 -2.07
N PRO A 41 -6.28 -18.68 -2.26
CA PRO A 41 -6.96 -17.77 -3.18
C PRO A 41 -7.12 -18.35 -4.61
N ALA A 42 -6.13 -19.13 -5.07
CA ALA A 42 -6.17 -19.81 -6.35
C ALA A 42 -7.25 -20.91 -6.40
N GLU A 43 -7.35 -21.72 -5.35
CA GLU A 43 -8.40 -22.76 -5.24
C GLU A 43 -9.79 -22.16 -5.14
N ARG A 44 -9.95 -21.03 -4.43
CA ARG A 44 -11.23 -20.28 -4.41
C ARG A 44 -11.61 -19.76 -5.80
N ALA A 45 -10.65 -19.20 -6.53
CA ALA A 45 -10.88 -18.72 -7.89
C ALA A 45 -11.15 -19.87 -8.89
N ALA A 46 -10.57 -21.05 -8.66
CA ALA A 46 -10.85 -22.25 -9.45
C ALA A 46 -12.27 -22.79 -9.17
N ALA A 47 -12.68 -22.84 -7.90
CA ALA A 47 -14.03 -23.27 -7.50
C ALA A 47 -15.11 -22.37 -8.13
N VAL A 48 -14.93 -21.04 -8.10
CA VAL A 48 -15.85 -20.08 -8.73
C VAL A 48 -15.97 -20.27 -10.25
N ARG A 49 -14.91 -20.71 -10.92
CA ARG A 49 -14.93 -21.01 -12.37
C ARG A 49 -15.65 -22.32 -12.66
N LEU A 50 -15.47 -23.33 -11.80
CA LEU A 50 -16.02 -24.67 -11.96
C LEU A 50 -17.52 -24.71 -11.67
N GLU A 51 -18.01 -23.90 -10.73
CA GLU A 51 -19.44 -23.72 -10.42
C GLU A 51 -20.21 -22.88 -11.46
N GLY A 52 -19.59 -22.52 -12.59
CA GLY A 52 -20.27 -21.75 -13.63
C GLY A 52 -20.73 -20.36 -13.16
N GLY A 53 -20.02 -19.78 -12.17
CA GLY A 53 -20.27 -18.47 -11.58
C GLY A 53 -20.01 -17.31 -12.54
N ARG A 54 -20.68 -17.30 -13.70
CA ARG A 54 -20.95 -16.06 -14.42
C ARG A 54 -21.71 -15.20 -13.42
N ARG A 55 -21.14 -14.05 -13.07
CA ARG A 55 -21.80 -13.03 -12.24
C ARG A 55 -23.16 -12.75 -12.89
N SER A 56 -24.23 -13.33 -12.37
CA SER A 56 -25.57 -12.89 -12.67
C SER A 56 -25.59 -11.44 -12.22
N ARG A 57 -25.64 -10.53 -13.19
CA ARG A 57 -25.88 -9.13 -12.94
C ARG A 57 -27.22 -9.12 -12.22
N ALA A 58 -27.19 -8.89 -10.91
CA ALA A 58 -28.38 -8.95 -10.06
C ALA A 58 -29.51 -8.18 -10.76
N PRO A 59 -30.77 -8.67 -10.70
CA PRO A 59 -31.88 -7.98 -11.34
C PRO A 59 -31.90 -6.54 -10.83
N ALA A 60 -32.04 -5.59 -11.75
CA ALA A 60 -32.08 -4.15 -11.49
C ALA A 60 -33.26 -3.72 -10.58
N SER A 61 -34.08 -4.67 -10.12
CA SER A 61 -35.20 -4.45 -9.21
C SER A 61 -34.82 -4.33 -7.72
N LEU A 62 -33.57 -4.63 -7.33
CA LEU A 62 -33.04 -4.32 -5.98
C LEU A 62 -32.25 -3.00 -6.01
N GLY A 63 -32.96 -1.94 -6.38
CA GLY A 63 -32.46 -0.57 -6.53
C GLY A 63 -32.09 0.16 -5.23
N GLN A 64 -31.65 -0.53 -4.18
CA GLN A 64 -31.15 0.10 -2.96
C GLN A 64 -29.99 -0.69 -2.34
N ARG A 65 -28.84 -0.69 -3.01
CA ARG A 65 -27.58 -0.76 -2.25
C ARG A 65 -27.36 0.62 -1.64
N SER A 66 -27.87 0.83 -0.42
CA SER A 66 -27.53 2.01 0.38
C SER A 66 -26.02 2.09 0.48
N ARG A 67 -25.42 3.10 -0.15
CA ARG A 67 -23.99 3.36 -0.06
C ARG A 67 -23.72 3.78 1.37
N VAL A 68 -23.01 2.96 2.15
CA VAL A 68 -22.57 3.34 3.49
C VAL A 68 -21.52 4.44 3.34
N GLY A 69 -21.93 5.68 3.58
CA GLY A 69 -21.10 6.88 3.48
C GLY A 69 -21.92 8.07 3.00
N THR A 70 -21.67 9.25 3.56
CA THR A 70 -22.32 10.50 3.14
C THR A 70 -22.21 10.65 1.61
N PRO A 71 -23.32 10.85 0.89
CA PRO A 71 -23.27 11.16 -0.53
C PRO A 71 -22.34 12.35 -0.71
N ARG A 72 -21.44 12.28 -1.70
CA ARG A 72 -20.59 13.44 -2.02
C ARG A 72 -21.54 14.55 -2.46
N ASP A 73 -21.53 15.64 -1.71
CA ASP A 73 -22.17 16.88 -2.18
C ASP A 73 -21.47 17.27 -3.48
N LEU A 74 -22.21 17.13 -4.58
CA LEU A 74 -21.79 17.57 -5.91
C LEU A 74 -22.15 19.04 -6.14
N SER A 75 -22.53 19.78 -5.08
CA SER A 75 -22.69 21.22 -5.16
C SER A 75 -21.42 21.80 -5.79
N PRO A 76 -21.53 22.62 -6.86
CA PRO A 76 -20.36 23.16 -7.52
C PRO A 76 -19.54 23.94 -6.49
N ALA A 77 -18.40 23.36 -6.10
CA ALA A 77 -17.48 24.01 -5.20
C ALA A 77 -17.04 25.34 -5.85
N PRO A 78 -16.82 26.41 -5.07
CA PRO A 78 -16.36 27.67 -5.60
C PRO A 78 -15.14 27.44 -6.49
N VAL A 79 -15.23 27.92 -7.74
CA VAL A 79 -14.16 27.80 -8.73
C VAL A 79 -12.99 28.64 -8.23
N LEU A 80 -11.99 27.99 -7.64
CA LEU A 80 -10.80 28.67 -7.19
C LEU A 80 -9.97 29.06 -8.43
N SER A 81 -9.61 30.34 -8.52
CA SER A 81 -8.72 30.84 -9.56
C SER A 81 -7.35 30.15 -9.44
N PHE A 82 -6.92 29.52 -10.52
CA PHE A 82 -5.57 28.98 -10.62
C PHE A 82 -4.61 30.04 -11.18
N PRO A 83 -3.37 30.15 -10.67
CA PRO A 83 -2.80 29.38 -9.55
C PRO A 83 -3.33 29.82 -8.17
N LEU A 84 -3.56 28.85 -7.28
CA LEU A 84 -4.18 29.07 -5.96
C LEU A 84 -3.39 30.04 -5.07
N VAL A 85 -2.09 30.18 -5.31
CA VAL A 85 -1.20 31.14 -4.61
C VAL A 85 -1.72 32.57 -4.71
N ARG A 86 -2.31 32.94 -5.85
CA ARG A 86 -2.85 34.28 -6.07
C ARG A 86 -4.16 34.53 -5.35
N ASN A 87 -4.75 33.51 -4.73
CA ASN A 87 -5.96 33.65 -3.94
C ASN A 87 -5.59 33.92 -2.48
N ALA A 88 -5.62 35.21 -2.12
CA ALA A 88 -5.26 35.68 -0.78
C ALA A 88 -6.06 35.00 0.35
N THR A 89 -7.31 34.64 0.11
CA THR A 89 -8.15 33.96 1.11
C THR A 89 -7.63 32.56 1.42
N VAL A 90 -7.26 31.80 0.38
CA VAL A 90 -6.74 30.44 0.52
C VAL A 90 -5.36 30.47 1.16
N LEU A 91 -4.51 31.43 0.76
CA LEU A 91 -3.19 31.61 1.34
C LEU A 91 -3.29 31.94 2.85
N ALA A 92 -4.12 32.92 3.22
CA ALA A 92 -4.33 33.30 4.61
C ALA A 92 -4.89 32.15 5.47
N GLU A 93 -5.82 31.34 4.93
CA GLU A 93 -6.29 30.15 5.61
C GLU A 93 -5.19 29.12 5.87
N VAL A 94 -4.27 28.95 4.91
CA VAL A 94 -3.16 28.01 5.06
C VAL A 94 -2.13 28.53 6.06
N ILE A 95 -1.81 29.82 6.03
CA ILE A 95 -0.94 30.46 7.02
C ILE A 95 -1.50 30.29 8.43
N LYS A 96 -2.81 30.50 8.63
CA LYS A 96 -3.47 30.30 9.93
C LYS A 96 -3.40 28.86 10.44
N ARG A 97 -3.30 27.86 9.54
CA ARG A 97 -3.16 26.45 9.91
C ARG A 97 -1.73 26.05 10.23
N LEU A 98 -0.74 26.81 9.75
CA LEU A 98 0.65 26.53 10.02
C LEU A 98 0.99 26.93 11.47
N PRO A 99 1.68 26.05 12.21
CA PRO A 99 2.05 26.34 13.59
C PRO A 99 3.04 27.52 13.65
N HIS A 100 3.06 28.21 14.78
CA HIS A 100 4.14 29.14 15.14
C HIS A 100 5.25 28.32 15.81
N CYS A 101 6.05 27.61 15.02
CA CYS A 101 7.17 26.79 15.50
C CYS A 101 8.48 27.23 14.84
N ASP A 102 9.59 26.69 15.34
CA ASP A 102 10.92 26.83 14.74
C ASP A 102 10.91 26.34 13.27
N PRO A 103 11.76 26.92 12.40
CA PRO A 103 11.75 26.64 10.97
C PRO A 103 11.98 25.16 10.63
N ASP A 104 12.82 24.47 11.40
CA ASP A 104 13.12 23.04 11.20
C ASP A 104 11.89 22.15 11.44
N GLU A 105 11.05 22.50 12.41
CA GLU A 105 9.78 21.80 12.65
C GLU A 105 8.73 22.18 11.60
N LEU A 106 8.77 23.42 11.12
CA LEU A 106 7.84 23.93 10.12
C LEU A 106 7.98 23.19 8.78
N ASP A 107 9.19 22.81 8.37
CA ASP A 107 9.43 22.04 7.15
C ASP A 107 8.70 20.69 7.14
N VAL A 108 8.79 19.94 8.25
CA VAL A 108 8.13 18.63 8.39
C VAL A 108 6.60 18.78 8.34
N VAL A 109 6.08 19.84 8.95
CA VAL A 109 4.65 20.15 8.97
C VAL A 109 4.16 20.57 7.57
N CYS A 110 4.92 21.43 6.88
CA CYS A 110 4.65 21.86 5.51
C CYS A 110 4.55 20.68 4.55
N ASP A 111 5.48 19.74 4.62
CA ASP A 111 5.47 18.54 3.77
C ASP A 111 4.23 17.65 4.02
N ARG A 112 3.85 17.51 5.29
CA ARG A 112 2.65 16.74 5.67
C ARG A 112 1.38 17.44 5.18
N GLU A 113 1.28 18.76 5.33
CA GLU A 113 0.14 19.53 4.85
C GLU A 113 0.07 19.56 3.31
N ALA A 114 1.22 19.60 2.61
CA ALA A 114 1.28 19.56 1.15
C ALA A 114 0.64 18.29 0.60
N ARG A 115 0.97 17.14 1.18
CA ARG A 115 0.38 15.85 0.81
C ARG A 115 -1.12 15.80 1.09
N LYS A 116 -1.59 16.39 2.19
CA LYS A 116 -3.03 16.46 2.50
C LYS A 116 -3.75 17.36 1.50
N PHE A 117 -3.18 18.51 1.18
CA PHE A 117 -3.77 19.48 0.27
C PHE A 117 -3.82 18.95 -1.16
N GLU A 118 -2.73 18.32 -1.64
CA GLU A 118 -2.69 17.61 -2.93
C GLU A 118 -3.83 16.61 -3.05
N LYS A 119 -4.03 15.76 -2.03
CA LYS A 119 -5.12 14.77 -2.02
C LYS A 119 -6.50 15.42 -2.09
N ARG A 120 -6.71 16.55 -1.41
CA ARG A 120 -7.97 17.31 -1.49
C ARG A 120 -8.19 17.88 -2.88
N LEU A 121 -7.17 18.48 -3.49
CA LEU A 121 -7.27 19.01 -4.85
C LEU A 121 -7.59 17.91 -5.87
N ILE A 122 -6.92 16.75 -5.79
CA ILE A 122 -7.21 15.59 -6.64
C ILE A 122 -8.65 15.11 -6.44
N SER A 123 -9.13 15.06 -5.18
CA SER A 123 -10.51 14.67 -4.89
C SER A 123 -11.55 15.62 -5.46
N ARG A 124 -11.17 16.89 -5.70
CA ARG A 124 -11.98 17.93 -6.36
C ARG A 124 -11.88 17.90 -7.89
N GLY A 125 -11.12 16.97 -8.46
CA GLY A 125 -11.02 16.77 -9.91
C GLY A 125 -9.78 17.38 -10.56
N LEU A 126 -8.83 17.93 -9.78
CA LEU A 126 -7.56 18.37 -10.36
C LEU A 126 -6.67 17.20 -10.76
N GLN A 127 -5.97 17.38 -11.88
CA GLN A 127 -4.95 16.42 -12.31
C GLN A 127 -3.83 16.32 -11.28
N LYS A 128 -3.27 15.12 -11.11
CA LYS A 128 -2.26 14.84 -10.08
C LYS A 128 -1.06 15.78 -10.14
N GLN A 129 -0.51 16.02 -11.34
CA GLN A 129 0.68 16.86 -11.50
C GLN A 129 0.39 18.33 -11.15
N SER A 130 -0.73 18.87 -11.61
CA SER A 130 -1.13 20.25 -11.33
C SER A 130 -1.50 20.44 -9.86
N ALA A 131 -2.22 19.48 -9.26
CA ALA A 131 -2.52 19.46 -7.83
C ALA A 131 -1.25 19.47 -6.97
N ARG A 132 -0.26 18.64 -7.32
CA ARG A 132 1.01 18.56 -6.60
C ARG A 132 1.80 19.86 -6.69
N ARG A 133 1.94 20.42 -7.90
CA ARG A 133 2.66 21.68 -8.11
C ARG A 133 1.98 22.82 -7.36
N CYS A 134 0.65 22.92 -7.48
CA CYS A 134 -0.10 23.98 -6.83
C CYS A 134 -0.08 23.89 -5.29
N ALA A 135 -0.13 22.68 -4.73
CA ALA A 135 0.01 22.48 -3.29
C ALA A 135 1.39 22.90 -2.76
N LYS A 136 2.46 22.57 -3.51
CA LYS A 136 3.83 22.97 -3.16
C LYS A 136 4.03 24.48 -3.23
N ASP A 137 3.62 25.11 -4.32
CA ASP A 137 3.78 26.55 -4.52
C ASP A 137 3.03 27.34 -3.42
N LEU A 138 1.82 26.91 -3.08
CA LEU A 138 1.00 27.56 -2.05
C LEU A 138 1.58 27.43 -0.63
N LEU A 139 2.11 26.25 -0.30
CA LEU A 139 2.73 26.06 1.02
C LEU A 139 4.11 26.69 1.12
N HIS A 140 4.85 26.77 0.02
CA HIS A 140 6.12 27.49 -0.01
C HIS A 140 5.91 28.97 0.28
N GLU A 141 4.91 29.61 -0.33
CA GLU A 141 4.59 31.01 -0.05
C GLU A 141 4.10 31.21 1.39
N ALA A 142 3.23 30.33 1.88
CA ALA A 142 2.79 30.36 3.27
C ALA A 142 3.95 30.17 4.26
N TYR A 143 4.93 29.33 3.93
CA TYR A 143 6.16 29.15 4.69
C TYR A 143 7.01 30.43 4.70
N MET A 144 7.23 31.04 3.53
CA MET A 144 8.04 32.26 3.42
C MET A 144 7.39 33.43 4.17
N GLU A 145 6.07 33.57 4.15
CA GLU A 145 5.39 34.57 4.98
C GLU A 145 5.57 34.28 6.47
N ARG A 146 5.48 33.02 6.89
CA ARG A 146 5.67 32.65 8.29
C ARG A 146 7.08 32.90 8.79
N VAL A 147 8.08 32.62 7.96
CA VAL A 147 9.48 32.92 8.26
C VAL A 147 9.68 34.42 8.39
N ARG A 148 9.11 35.24 7.49
CA ARG A 148 9.16 36.71 7.62
C ARG A 148 8.52 37.20 8.92
N GLU A 149 7.36 36.68 9.29
CA GLU A 149 6.69 37.03 10.56
C GLU A 149 7.54 36.69 11.79
N LEU A 150 8.35 35.62 11.74
CA LEU A 150 9.26 35.27 12.82
C LEU A 150 10.43 36.26 12.91
N PHE A 151 11.01 36.64 11.77
CA PHE A 151 12.10 37.63 11.71
C PHE A 151 11.66 39.05 12.12
N GLU A 152 10.42 39.45 11.82
CA GLU A 152 9.90 40.76 12.23
C GLU A 152 9.57 40.86 13.73
N ARG A 153 9.45 39.73 14.43
CA ARG A 153 9.14 39.68 15.86
C ARG A 153 10.36 39.62 16.77
N THR A 154 11.53 39.30 16.22
CA THR A 154 12.83 39.27 16.92
C THR A 154 13.55 40.60 16.79
#